data_AF-A0A4Y2Q1R0-F1
#
_entry.id   AF-A0A4Y2Q1R0-F1
#
_cell.length_a   1.000
_cell.length_b   1.000
_cell.length_c   1.000
_cell.angle_alpha   90.00
_cell.angle_beta   90.00
_cell.angle_gamma   90.00
#
_symmetry.space_group_name_H-M   'P 1'
#
loop_
_entity.id
_entity.type
_entity.pdbx_description
1 polymer ?
#
loop_
_entity_poly.entity_id
_entity_poly.type
_entity_poly.pdbx_seq_one_letter_code
_entity_poly.pdbx_strand_id
1 'polypeptide(L)'
;METLQELYSILTDLGDERVLICADLNAHSRIWDYVNEDTRGAQVEDFLLDQQLYLLNEKTSIPHLSTAAGKDGRTCLSLKSRTSLTPAHRKF
;
A
#
# COMPACT_ATOMS: atom_id res chain seq x y z
N MET A 1 11.81 2.28 -6.64
CA MET A 1 11.55 3.71 -6.39
C MET A 1 12.16 4.11 -5.05
N GLU A 2 12.87 5.24 -4.95
CA GLU A 2 13.53 5.71 -3.71
C GLU A 2 12.55 5.82 -2.54
N THR A 3 11.36 6.40 -2.78
CA THR A 3 10.30 6.52 -1.76
C THR A 3 9.87 5.17 -1.14
N LEU A 4 9.87 4.07 -1.89
CA LEU A 4 9.52 2.75 -1.32
C LEU A 4 10.64 2.19 -0.44
N GLN A 5 11.90 2.51 -0.75
CA GLN A 5 13.04 2.12 0.09
C GLN A 5 13.06 2.89 1.40
N GLU A 6 12.70 4.17 1.37
CA GLU A 6 12.50 4.97 2.59
C GLU A 6 11.34 4.43 3.43
N LEU A 7 10.19 4.14 2.81
CA LEU A 7 9.05 3.53 3.50
C LEU A 7 9.42 2.17 4.12
N TYR A 8 10.19 1.33 3.41
CA TYR A 8 10.70 0.07 3.96
C TYR A 8 11.56 0.29 5.22
N SER A 9 12.42 1.32 5.20
CA SER A 9 13.31 1.63 6.32
C SER A 9 12.50 2.10 7.53
N ILE A 10 11.54 3.01 7.31
CA ILE A 10 10.60 3.47 8.36
C ILE A 10 9.79 2.30 8.93
N LEU A 11 9.28 1.42 8.08
CA LEU A 11 8.53 0.23 8.51
C LEU A 11 9.39 -0.74 9.33
N THR A 12 10.67 -0.88 8.95
CA THR A 12 11.63 -1.72 9.68
C THR A 12 11.90 -1.14 11.06
N ASP A 13 12.09 0.18 11.16
CA ASP A 13 12.33 0.87 12.43
C ASP A 13 11.11 0.84 13.37
N LEU A 14 9.90 0.86 12.81
CA LEU A 14 8.64 0.75 13.57
C LEU A 14 8.31 -0.69 14.01
N GLY A 15 8.90 -1.71 13.36
CA GLY A 15 8.78 -3.12 13.74
C GLY A 15 7.37 -3.69 13.63
N ASP A 16 6.68 -3.83 14.78
CA ASP A 16 5.39 -4.50 14.92
C ASP A 16 4.22 -3.55 15.21
N GLU A 17 4.52 -2.25 15.22
CA GLU A 17 3.51 -1.21 15.46
C GLU A 17 2.43 -1.20 14.38
N ARG A 18 1.24 -0.72 14.77
CA ARG A 18 0.14 -0.53 13.82
C ARG A 18 0.35 0.78 13.07
N VAL A 19 0.46 0.71 11.74
CA VAL A 19 0.79 1.84 10.88
C VAL A 19 -0.29 2.11 9.84
N LEU A 20 -0.60 3.38 9.62
CA LEU A 20 -1.46 3.89 8.54
C LEU A 20 -0.59 4.76 7.62
N ILE A 21 -0.55 4.45 6.32
CA ILE A 21 0.35 5.10 5.35
C ILE A 21 -0.47 5.83 4.28
N CYS A 22 -0.69 7.12 4.49
CA CYS A 22 -1.29 7.98 3.47
C CYS A 22 -0.18 8.54 2.58
N ALA A 23 -0.03 8.02 1.36
CA ALA A 23 1.05 8.42 0.45
C ALA A 23 0.53 8.75 -0.95
N ASP A 24 0.95 9.88 -1.51
CA ASP A 24 0.79 10.12 -2.94
C ASP A 24 1.96 9.48 -3.68
N LEU A 25 1.74 8.28 -4.17
CA LEU A 25 2.75 7.51 -4.89
C LEU A 25 2.71 7.76 -6.39
N ASN A 26 1.75 8.55 -6.91
CA ASN A 26 1.54 8.78 -8.34
C ASN A 26 1.73 7.50 -9.16
N ALA A 27 1.03 6.43 -8.76
CA ALA A 27 1.17 5.08 -9.27
C ALA A 27 -0.18 4.58 -9.75
N HIS A 28 -0.24 3.97 -10.93
CA HIS A 28 -1.49 3.58 -11.57
C HIS A 28 -1.66 2.07 -11.50
N SER A 29 -2.70 1.62 -10.79
CA SER A 29 -3.10 0.22 -10.73
C SER A 29 -4.62 0.07 -10.75
N ARG A 30 -5.10 -1.01 -11.36
CA ARG A 30 -6.49 -1.42 -11.30
C ARG A 30 -6.94 -1.82 -9.89
N ILE A 31 -6.01 -2.20 -9.01
CA ILE A 31 -6.32 -2.58 -7.63
C ILE A 31 -6.94 -1.39 -6.87
N TRP A 32 -6.50 -0.16 -7.18
CA TRP A 32 -7.07 1.09 -6.67
C TRP A 32 -7.74 1.95 -7.75
N ASP A 33 -8.42 1.29 -8.70
CA ASP A 33 -9.41 1.86 -9.63
C ASP A 33 -8.88 2.77 -10.76
N TYR A 34 -7.60 2.64 -11.12
CA TYR A 34 -7.12 3.18 -12.38
C TYR A 34 -7.49 2.29 -13.57
N VAL A 35 -7.83 2.90 -14.70
CA VAL A 35 -8.14 2.17 -15.95
C VAL A 35 -6.88 1.56 -16.56
N ASN A 36 -5.77 2.29 -16.45
CA ASN A 36 -4.47 1.91 -16.99
C ASN A 36 -3.54 1.52 -15.84
N GLU A 37 -2.61 0.62 -16.12
CA GLU A 37 -1.56 0.20 -15.20
C GLU A 37 -0.22 0.76 -15.68
N ASP A 38 0.66 1.10 -14.75
CA ASP A 38 2.03 1.51 -15.06
C ASP A 38 3.06 0.72 -14.24
N THR A 39 4.34 0.85 -14.61
CA THR A 39 5.43 0.16 -13.90
C THR A 39 5.53 0.59 -12.44
N ARG A 40 5.10 1.83 -12.11
CA ARG A 40 5.07 2.33 -10.73
C ARG A 40 3.99 1.62 -9.92
N GLY A 41 2.81 1.42 -10.50
CA GLY A 41 1.71 0.63 -9.93
C GLY A 41 2.17 -0.76 -9.57
N ALA A 42 2.78 -1.48 -10.52
CA ALA A 42 3.32 -2.82 -10.27
C ALA A 42 4.35 -2.84 -9.12
N GLN A 43 5.26 -1.86 -9.06
CA GLN A 43 6.23 -1.76 -7.95
C GLN A 43 5.57 -1.52 -6.59
N VAL A 44 4.48 -0.76 -6.54
CA VAL A 44 3.72 -0.53 -5.31
C VAL A 44 2.95 -1.78 -4.91
N GLU A 45 2.39 -2.53 -5.87
CA GLU A 45 1.73 -3.81 -5.61
C GLU A 45 2.69 -4.85 -5.03
N ASP A 46 3.86 -5.02 -5.65
CA ASP A 46 4.91 -5.92 -5.14
C ASP A 46 5.32 -5.52 -3.72
N PHE A 47 5.50 -4.22 -3.46
CA PHE A 47 5.82 -3.70 -2.13
C PHE A 47 4.73 -3.98 -1.09
N LEU A 48 3.45 -3.82 -1.45
CA LEU A 48 2.33 -4.13 -0.57
C LEU A 48 2.32 -5.63 -0.19
N LEU A 49 2.58 -6.50 -1.17
CA LEU A 49 2.66 -7.95 -0.96
C LEU A 49 3.84 -8.33 -0.05
N ASP A 50 5.04 -7.84 -0.36
CA ASP A 50 6.27 -8.12 0.40
C ASP A 50 6.17 -7.66 1.85
N GLN A 51 5.58 -6.47 2.07
CA GLN A 51 5.43 -5.92 3.41
C GLN A 51 4.17 -6.42 4.14
N GLN A 52 3.31 -7.18 3.46
CA GLN A 52 2.02 -7.67 3.97
C GLN A 52 1.12 -6.52 4.44
N LEU A 53 1.02 -5.48 3.60
CA LEU A 53 0.19 -4.30 3.81
C LEU A 53 -1.14 -4.47 3.07
N TYR A 54 -2.21 -3.97 3.67
CA TYR A 54 -3.53 -3.96 3.02
C TYR A 54 -3.84 -2.61 2.36
N LEU A 55 -4.71 -2.64 1.36
CA LEU A 55 -5.26 -1.44 0.74
C LEU A 55 -6.55 -1.05 1.46
N LEU A 56 -6.67 0.22 1.86
CA LEU A 56 -7.91 0.75 2.47
C LEU A 56 -8.77 1.57 1.50
N ASN A 57 -8.33 1.79 0.26
CA ASN A 57 -9.15 2.47 -0.73
C ASN A 57 -10.44 1.66 -0.98
N GLU A 58 -11.57 2.24 -0.62
CA GLU A 58 -12.87 1.74 -1.07
C GLU A 58 -13.01 2.01 -2.57
N LYS A 59 -13.56 1.03 -3.31
CA LYS A 59 -13.98 1.22 -4.71
C LYS A 59 -15.22 2.12 -4.74
N THR A 60 -15.04 3.39 -4.41
CA THR A 60 -16.08 4.39 -4.62
C THR A 60 -15.93 4.91 -6.04
N SER A 61 -17.00 4.81 -6.84
CA SER A 61 -17.06 5.25 -8.23
C SER A 61 -16.96 6.78 -8.41
N ILE A 62 -16.50 7.49 -7.39
CA ILE A 62 -16.40 8.94 -7.35
C ILE A 62 -14.91 9.26 -7.50
N PRO A 63 -14.49 9.97 -8.56
CA PRO A 63 -13.10 10.40 -8.69
C PRO A 63 -12.76 11.30 -7.52
N HIS A 64 -11.85 10.88 -6.62
CA HIS A 64 -11.41 11.66 -5.47
C HIS A 64 -10.51 12.87 -5.83
N LEU A 65 -10.42 13.21 -7.12
CA LEU A 65 -9.91 14.49 -7.59
C LEU A 65 -10.57 14.86 -8.92
N SER A 66 -11.54 15.76 -8.89
CA SER A 66 -12.03 16.44 -10.10
C SER A 66 -11.19 17.68 -10.36
N THR A 67 -9.97 17.47 -10.88
CA THR A 67 -9.28 18.50 -11.66
C THR A 67 -9.60 18.21 -13.12
N ALA A 68 -9.94 19.23 -13.90
CA ALA A 68 -10.32 19.12 -15.32
C ALA A 68 -9.18 18.65 -16.26
N ALA A 69 -8.20 17.92 -15.74
CA ALA A 69 -7.12 17.28 -16.48
C ALA A 69 -6.60 16.10 -15.64
N GLY A 70 -6.75 14.87 -16.13
CA GLY A 70 -6.05 13.70 -15.59
C GLY A 70 -6.67 13.09 -14.31
N LYS A 71 -6.83 11.77 -14.31
CA LYS A 71 -7.22 11.00 -13.14
C LYS A 71 -6.01 10.94 -12.19
N ASP A 72 -5.90 11.85 -11.24
CA ASP A 72 -4.81 11.79 -10.25
C ASP A 72 -5.42 11.31 -8.92
N GLY A 73 -5.66 10.01 -8.86
CA GLY A 73 -6.12 9.27 -7.67
C GLY A 73 -5.01 9.19 -6.62
N ARG A 74 -5.29 9.78 -5.45
CA ARG A 74 -4.48 9.63 -4.23
C ARG A 74 -4.54 8.19 -3.72
N THR A 75 -3.38 7.60 -3.44
CA THR A 75 -3.28 6.22 -2.95
C THR A 75 -3.22 6.20 -1.41
N CYS A 76 -4.36 6.11 -0.72
CA CYS A 76 -4.35 5.85 0.74
C CYS A 76 -4.16 4.34 1.00
N LEU A 77 -2.96 3.92 1.41
CA LEU A 77 -2.62 2.53 1.73
C LEU A 77 -2.75 2.30 3.24
N SER A 78 -3.23 1.14 3.72
CA SER A 78 -3.10 0.88 5.16
C SER A 78 -3.14 -0.53 5.74
N LEU A 79 -2.35 -0.59 6.81
CA LEU A 79 -2.21 -1.50 7.93
C LEU A 79 -1.53 -2.84 7.67
N LYS A 80 -0.57 -3.10 8.57
CA LYS A 80 -0.14 -4.42 8.98
C LYS A 80 -0.57 -4.58 10.43
N SER A 81 -1.29 -5.64 10.77
CA SER A 81 -1.31 -6.15 12.14
C SER A 81 -0.37 -7.33 12.19
N ARG A 82 0.74 -7.23 12.92
CA ARG A 82 1.46 -8.44 13.32
C ARG A 82 0.68 -9.04 14.50
N THR A 83 -0.25 -9.96 14.23
CA THR A 83 -0.51 -10.98 15.25
C THR A 83 0.76 -11.81 15.31
N SER A 84 1.46 -11.75 16.43
CA SER A 84 2.44 -12.77 16.77
C SER A 84 1.75 -14.12 16.55
N LEU A 85 2.15 -14.85 15.51
CA LEU A 85 2.05 -16.29 15.57
C LEU A 85 3.09 -16.68 16.61
N THR A 86 2.69 -16.64 17.88
CA THR A 86 3.36 -17.45 18.88
C THR A 86 3.39 -18.86 18.29
N PRO A 87 4.56 -19.46 18.07
CA PRO A 87 4.64 -20.86 17.71
C PRO A 87 4.27 -21.63 18.98
N ALA A 88 2.97 -21.78 19.25
CA ALA A 88 2.50 -22.71 20.25
C ALA A 88 2.77 -24.12 19.72
N HIS A 89 3.94 -24.65 20.07
CA HIS A 89 4.28 -26.07 20.11
C HIS A 89 3.81 -26.91 18.91
N ARG A 90 4.56 -26.87 17.81
CA ARG A 90 4.64 -28.05 16.94
C ARG A 90 5.63 -29.03 17.58
N LYS A 91 5.11 -29.97 18.38
CA LYS A 91 5.85 -31.18 18.76
C LYS A 91 6.07 -32.02 17.49
N PHE A 92 7.26 -32.63 17.44
CA PHE A 92 7.88 -33.45 16.40
C PHE A 92 6.94 -34.08 15.36
#